data_AF-A0A8S0PFI7-F1
#
_entry.id   AF-A0A8S0PFI7-F1
#
_cell.length_a   1.000
_cell.length_b   1.000
_cell.length_c   1.000
_cell.angle_alpha   90.00
_cell.angle_beta   90.00
_cell.angle_gamma   90.00
#
_symmetry.space_group_name_H-M   'P 1'
#
loop_
_entity.id
_entity.type
_entity.pdbx_description
1 polymer ?
#
loop_
_entity_poly.entity_id
_entity_poly.type
_entity_poly.pdbx_seq_one_letter_code
_entity_poly.pdbx_strand_id
1 'polypeptide(L)'
;MQENGEDQRLPHHKNPPEYVSMEELEKLGVLYWHLDPEKYENDPDLQKIREARGYSYMDLLDLCPEKVENYEQKLKNFYTEHIHADEEIRYCLEGSGYFDVRDKDDHWIRILIKAGDLIVLPAGIYHRFTLDTSNYIKVYIHTRFFMH
;
A
#
# COMPACT_ATOMS: atom_id res chain seq x y z
N MET A 1 14.54 5.43 -3.71
CA MET A 1 14.21 6.86 -3.50
C MET A 1 15.46 7.63 -3.03
N GLN A 2 15.45 8.96 -3.01
CA GLN A 2 16.46 9.75 -2.28
C GLN A 2 16.10 9.85 -0.80
N GLU A 3 17.09 9.85 0.08
CA GLU A 3 16.91 10.02 1.53
C GLU A 3 17.57 11.33 1.97
N ASN A 4 16.81 12.42 1.94
CA ASN A 4 17.33 13.77 2.21
C ASN A 4 16.62 14.50 3.38
N GLY A 5 15.72 13.82 4.09
CA GLY A 5 15.00 14.38 5.23
C GLY A 5 13.93 15.43 4.89
N GLU A 6 13.65 15.66 3.61
CA GLU A 6 12.54 16.52 3.18
C GLU A 6 11.17 15.86 3.47
N ASP A 7 10.08 16.61 3.22
CA ASP A 7 8.71 16.14 3.47
C ASP A 7 8.47 14.76 2.82
N GLN A 8 8.19 13.76 3.65
CA GLN A 8 7.97 12.37 3.25
C GLN A 8 6.88 12.19 2.19
N ARG A 9 5.96 13.15 2.04
CA ARG A 9 4.85 13.12 1.09
C ARG A 9 5.26 13.50 -0.34
N LEU A 10 6.50 13.96 -0.55
CA LEU A 10 7.04 14.28 -1.88
C LEU A 10 7.41 13.01 -2.67
N PRO A 11 7.63 13.06 -3.99
CA PRO A 11 7.97 11.85 -4.75
C PRO A 11 9.35 11.23 -4.45
N HIS A 12 10.33 12.02 -3.96
CA HIS A 12 11.67 11.56 -3.59
C HIS A 12 12.41 10.74 -4.68
N HIS A 13 12.26 11.12 -5.96
CA HIS A 13 12.96 10.48 -7.08
C HIS A 13 14.48 10.68 -6.98
N LYS A 14 15.27 9.65 -7.32
CA LYS A 14 16.72 9.77 -7.55
C LYS A 14 17.01 10.74 -8.70
N ASN A 15 18.22 11.30 -8.74
CA ASN A 15 18.69 12.16 -9.81
C ASN A 15 20.00 11.59 -10.40
N PRO A 16 19.97 10.96 -11.59
CA PRO A 16 18.82 10.80 -12.48
C PRO A 16 17.74 9.84 -11.92
N PRO A 17 16.49 9.91 -12.42
CA PRO A 17 15.42 8.99 -11.98
C PRO A 17 15.78 7.53 -12.26
N GLU A 18 15.50 6.69 -11.28
CA GLU A 18 15.65 5.23 -11.35
C GLU A 18 14.27 4.62 -11.11
N TYR A 19 13.75 3.92 -12.10
CA TYR A 19 12.44 3.28 -12.05
C TYR A 19 12.60 1.80 -11.78
N VAL A 20 11.69 1.25 -10.99
CA VAL A 20 11.60 -0.18 -10.71
C VAL A 20 10.48 -0.76 -11.56
N SER A 21 10.77 -1.87 -12.23
CA SER A 21 9.79 -2.60 -13.03
C SER A 21 8.86 -3.46 -12.16
N MET A 22 7.69 -3.82 -12.69
CA MET A 22 6.77 -4.73 -11.99
C MET A 22 7.41 -6.11 -11.74
N GLU A 23 8.24 -6.60 -12.66
CA GLU A 23 8.96 -7.87 -12.50
C GLU A 23 9.94 -7.84 -11.30
N GLU A 24 10.56 -6.69 -11.04
CA GLU A 24 11.43 -6.52 -9.86
C GLU A 24 10.62 -6.49 -8.57
N LEU A 25 9.46 -5.84 -8.55
CA LEU A 25 8.53 -5.88 -7.42
C LEU A 25 8.02 -7.30 -7.15
N GLU A 26 7.66 -8.05 -8.20
CA GLU A 26 7.25 -9.45 -8.09
C GLU A 26 8.36 -10.34 -7.51
N LYS A 27 9.63 -10.07 -7.85
CA LYS A 27 10.80 -10.77 -7.24
C LYS A 27 10.97 -10.47 -5.75
N LEU A 28 10.39 -9.38 -5.24
CA LEU A 28 10.28 -9.07 -3.81
C LEU A 28 9.02 -9.66 -3.18
N GLY A 29 8.15 -10.30 -3.97
CA GLY A 29 6.86 -10.85 -3.55
C GLY A 29 5.73 -9.81 -3.50
N VAL A 30 5.99 -8.57 -3.94
CA VAL A 30 4.96 -7.53 -4.04
C VAL A 30 4.11 -7.83 -5.28
N LEU A 31 2.80 -7.96 -5.08
CA LEU A 31 1.86 -8.25 -6.15
C LEU A 31 0.94 -7.06 -6.40
N TYR A 32 0.48 -6.91 -7.64
CA TYR A 32 -0.30 -5.77 -8.07
C TYR A 32 -1.39 -6.16 -9.06
N TRP A 33 -2.55 -5.51 -8.93
CA TRP A 33 -3.64 -5.53 -9.90
C TRP A 33 -4.21 -4.12 -10.06
N HIS A 34 -4.76 -3.85 -11.24
CA HIS A 34 -5.57 -2.66 -11.47
C HIS A 34 -7.02 -3.09 -11.75
N LEU A 35 -7.95 -2.57 -10.96
CA LEU A 35 -9.37 -2.93 -10.92
C LEU A 35 -10.23 -1.67 -11.01
N ASP A 36 -11.54 -1.84 -11.22
CA ASP A 36 -12.49 -0.73 -11.27
C ASP A 36 -12.99 -0.36 -9.85
N PRO A 37 -12.53 0.75 -9.25
CA PRO A 37 -12.85 1.09 -7.87
C PRO A 37 -14.34 1.42 -7.66
N GLU A 38 -15.08 1.77 -8.71
CA GLU A 38 -16.53 2.01 -8.61
C GLU A 38 -17.32 0.71 -8.41
N LYS A 39 -16.73 -0.43 -8.78
CA LYS A 39 -17.36 -1.75 -8.70
C LYS A 39 -16.90 -2.59 -7.51
N TYR A 40 -16.07 -2.05 -6.62
CA TYR A 40 -15.39 -2.82 -5.57
C TYR A 40 -16.29 -3.74 -4.72
N GLU A 41 -17.56 -3.39 -4.51
CA GLU A 41 -18.51 -4.22 -3.75
C GLU A 41 -18.90 -5.52 -4.47
N ASN A 42 -18.93 -5.51 -5.82
CA ASN A 42 -19.41 -6.61 -6.65
C ASN A 42 -18.47 -6.93 -7.81
N ASP A 43 -17.19 -6.58 -7.71
CA ASP A 43 -16.19 -6.81 -8.74
C ASP A 43 -15.85 -8.32 -8.79
N PRO A 44 -16.17 -9.03 -9.90
CA PRO A 44 -15.87 -10.45 -10.02
C PRO A 44 -14.38 -10.75 -10.05
N ASP A 45 -13.54 -9.83 -10.50
CA ASP A 45 -12.09 -10.01 -10.53
C ASP A 45 -11.49 -9.82 -9.13
N LEU A 46 -12.01 -8.86 -8.34
CA LEU A 46 -11.67 -8.77 -6.92
C LEU A 46 -12.08 -10.05 -6.18
N GLN A 47 -13.28 -10.58 -6.45
CA GLN A 47 -13.76 -11.82 -5.84
C GLN A 47 -12.81 -13.00 -6.15
N LYS A 48 -12.40 -13.17 -7.40
CA LYS A 48 -11.44 -14.23 -7.77
C LYS A 48 -10.11 -14.10 -7.04
N ILE A 49 -9.58 -12.88 -6.91
CA ILE A 49 -8.33 -12.63 -6.20
C ILE A 49 -8.48 -13.01 -4.71
N ARG A 50 -9.60 -12.62 -4.11
CA ARG A 50 -9.91 -12.94 -2.71
C ARG A 50 -10.05 -14.44 -2.48
N GLU A 51 -10.78 -15.13 -3.33
CA GLU A 51 -10.97 -16.59 -3.25
C GLU A 51 -9.64 -17.34 -3.43
N ALA A 52 -8.85 -16.96 -4.46
CA ALA A 52 -7.56 -17.57 -4.72
C ALA A 52 -6.55 -17.39 -3.56
N ARG A 53 -6.69 -16.31 -2.78
CA ARG A 53 -5.77 -15.96 -1.69
C ARG A 53 -6.34 -16.10 -0.29
N GLY A 54 -7.58 -16.56 -0.15
CA GLY A 54 -8.23 -16.79 1.15
C GLY A 54 -8.52 -15.50 1.94
N TYR A 55 -8.88 -14.41 1.26
CA TYR A 55 -9.22 -13.13 1.89
C TYR A 55 -10.67 -13.10 2.37
N SER A 56 -10.86 -13.44 3.65
CA SER A 56 -12.18 -13.63 4.26
C SER A 56 -12.66 -12.43 5.06
N TYR A 57 -11.77 -11.55 5.53
CA TYR A 57 -12.15 -10.35 6.26
C TYR A 57 -11.87 -9.09 5.45
N MET A 58 -12.75 -8.10 5.59
CA MET A 58 -12.69 -6.83 4.88
C MET A 58 -12.99 -5.68 5.83
N ASP A 59 -12.29 -4.56 5.64
CA ASP A 59 -12.53 -3.31 6.34
C ASP A 59 -12.28 -2.13 5.40
N LEU A 60 -12.79 -0.95 5.74
CA LEU A 60 -12.60 0.27 4.97
C LEU A 60 -11.92 1.34 5.81
N LEU A 61 -10.79 1.83 5.31
CA LEU A 61 -10.06 2.93 5.92
C LEU A 61 -10.17 4.17 5.04
N ASP A 62 -10.87 5.18 5.54
CA ASP A 62 -10.99 6.52 4.95
C ASP A 62 -10.08 7.47 5.71
N LEU A 63 -8.90 7.76 5.16
CA LEU A 63 -7.83 8.49 5.83
C LEU A 63 -7.73 9.91 5.26
N CYS A 64 -8.26 10.86 6.02
CA CYS A 64 -8.02 12.29 5.82
C CYS A 64 -7.97 13.02 7.18
N PRO A 65 -7.35 14.22 7.24
CA PRO A 65 -7.19 14.97 8.50
C PRO A 65 -8.49 15.24 9.26
N GLU A 66 -9.59 15.43 8.54
CA GLU A 66 -10.88 15.83 9.12
C GLU A 66 -11.72 14.66 9.62
N LYS A 67 -11.48 13.44 9.11
CA LYS A 67 -12.31 12.25 9.38
C LYS A 67 -11.71 11.29 10.41
N VAL A 68 -10.44 11.46 10.77
CA VAL A 68 -9.71 10.48 11.58
C VAL A 68 -9.21 11.08 12.88
N GLU A 69 -9.67 10.55 14.01
CA GLU A 69 -9.08 10.86 15.31
C GLU A 69 -7.63 10.37 15.41
N ASN A 70 -6.78 11.15 16.08
CA ASN A 70 -5.34 10.88 16.20
C ASN A 70 -4.64 10.72 14.84
N TYR A 71 -5.13 11.41 13.81
CA TYR A 71 -4.60 11.39 12.44
C TYR A 71 -3.07 11.45 12.37
N GLU A 72 -2.46 12.44 13.02
CA GLU A 72 -1.00 12.63 13.04
C GLU A 72 -0.26 11.43 13.64
N GLN A 73 -0.78 10.87 14.75
CA GLN A 73 -0.18 9.70 15.39
C GLN A 73 -0.33 8.45 14.52
N LYS A 74 -1.47 8.28 13.84
CA LYS A 74 -1.69 7.17 12.90
C LYS A 74 -0.74 7.28 11.71
N LEU A 75 -0.61 8.45 11.10
CA LEU A 75 0.35 8.68 10.02
C LEU A 75 1.78 8.40 10.45
N LYS A 76 2.16 8.84 11.65
CA LYS A 76 3.49 8.54 12.20
C LYS A 76 3.72 7.04 12.37
N ASN A 77 2.72 6.31 12.85
CA ASN A 77 2.81 4.86 13.01
C ASN A 77 2.92 4.16 11.65
N PHE A 78 2.12 4.55 10.66
CA PHE A 78 2.19 4.00 9.31
C PHE A 78 3.53 4.29 8.62
N TYR A 79 4.12 5.46 8.85
CA TYR A 79 5.40 5.83 8.25
C TYR A 79 6.62 5.28 8.99
N THR A 80 6.46 4.84 10.24
CA THR A 80 7.53 4.12 10.95
C THR A 80 7.72 2.77 10.26
N GLU A 81 8.95 2.44 9.86
CA GLU A 81 9.27 1.15 9.24
C GLU A 81 8.80 -0.02 10.14
N HIS A 82 8.05 -0.95 9.55
CA HIS A 82 7.47 -2.09 10.25
C HIS A 82 7.34 -3.32 9.34
N ILE A 83 6.97 -4.45 9.96
CA ILE A 83 6.71 -5.73 9.31
C ILE A 83 5.42 -6.33 9.85
N HIS A 84 4.76 -7.13 9.02
CA HIS A 84 3.60 -7.93 9.41
C HIS A 84 3.92 -9.42 9.24
N ALA A 85 3.37 -10.25 10.14
CA ALA A 85 3.47 -11.70 10.04
C ALA A 85 2.58 -12.28 8.93
N ASP A 86 1.59 -11.51 8.50
CA ASP A 86 0.68 -11.80 7.40
C ASP A 86 0.90 -10.83 6.23
N GLU A 87 0.29 -11.15 5.09
CA GLU A 87 0.25 -10.23 3.94
C GLU A 87 -0.48 -8.93 4.30
N GLU A 88 0.04 -7.79 3.84
CA GLU A 88 -0.67 -6.52 3.86
C GLU A 88 -1.32 -6.26 2.50
N ILE A 89 -2.66 -6.26 2.48
CA ILE A 89 -3.46 -6.04 1.27
C ILE A 89 -4.19 -4.71 1.35
N ARG A 90 -4.03 -3.89 0.31
CA ARG A 90 -4.67 -2.57 0.20
C ARG A 90 -5.20 -2.37 -1.20
N TYR A 91 -6.50 -2.17 -1.31
CA TYR A 91 -7.15 -1.75 -2.54
C TYR A 91 -7.52 -0.28 -2.45
N CYS A 92 -6.86 0.58 -3.23
CA CYS A 92 -7.15 2.00 -3.24
C CYS A 92 -8.44 2.29 -4.00
N LEU A 93 -9.45 2.78 -3.30
CA LEU A 93 -10.74 3.16 -3.87
C LEU A 93 -10.74 4.63 -4.31
N GLU A 94 -10.15 5.51 -3.50
CA GLU A 94 -10.08 6.94 -3.77
C GLU A 94 -8.76 7.52 -3.26
N GLY A 95 -8.33 8.65 -3.83
CA GLY A 95 -7.12 9.35 -3.39
C GLY A 95 -5.83 8.61 -3.81
N SER A 96 -4.76 8.83 -3.03
CA SER A 96 -3.43 8.30 -3.34
C SER A 96 -2.47 8.31 -2.14
N GLY A 97 -1.41 7.51 -2.26
CA GLY A 97 -0.36 7.42 -1.24
C GLY A 97 0.84 6.62 -1.71
N TYR A 98 1.88 6.58 -0.88
CA TYR A 98 3.10 5.86 -1.13
C TYR A 98 3.27 4.68 -0.17
N PHE A 99 3.55 3.52 -0.73
CA PHE A 99 4.17 2.40 -0.02
C PHE A 99 5.66 2.41 -0.31
N ASP A 100 6.47 2.52 0.73
CA ASP A 100 7.90 2.28 0.61
C ASP A 100 8.21 0.85 1.08
N VAL A 101 8.96 0.09 0.29
CA VAL A 101 9.40 -1.28 0.59
C VAL A 101 10.91 -1.41 0.48
N ARG A 102 11.52 -2.30 1.26
CA ARG A 102 12.94 -2.63 1.13
C ARG A 102 13.18 -3.61 -0.01
N ASP A 103 14.20 -3.33 -0.81
CA ASP A 103 14.76 -4.28 -1.77
C ASP A 103 15.77 -5.24 -1.10
N LYS A 104 16.42 -6.09 -1.91
CA LYS A 104 17.38 -7.09 -1.40
C LYS A 104 18.69 -6.48 -0.90
N ASP A 105 19.00 -5.26 -1.31
CA ASP A 105 20.20 -4.51 -0.94
C ASP A 105 19.89 -3.47 0.16
N ASP A 106 18.73 -3.60 0.81
CA ASP A 106 18.22 -2.73 1.87
C ASP A 106 17.99 -1.28 1.42
N HIS A 107 17.70 -1.05 0.13
CA HIS A 107 17.28 0.27 -0.37
C HIS A 107 15.76 0.41 -0.40
N TRP A 108 15.29 1.64 -0.19
CA TRP A 108 13.87 1.97 -0.32
C TRP A 108 13.43 2.12 -1.77
N ILE A 109 12.42 1.32 -2.15
CA ILE A 109 11.62 1.48 -3.36
C ILE A 109 10.30 2.13 -2.98
N ARG A 110 9.96 3.24 -3.65
CA ARG A 110 8.71 3.98 -3.44
C ARG A 110 7.69 3.60 -4.51
N ILE A 111 6.52 3.16 -4.06
CA ILE A 111 5.41 2.71 -4.90
C ILE A 111 4.24 3.67 -4.69
N LEU A 112 3.90 4.44 -5.73
CA LEU A 112 2.70 5.28 -5.73
C LEU A 112 1.48 4.42 -6.05
N ILE A 113 0.47 4.47 -5.19
CA ILE A 113 -0.84 3.88 -5.44
C ILE A 113 -1.91 4.96 -5.59
N LYS A 114 -2.89 4.70 -6.45
CA LYS A 114 -4.05 5.56 -6.72
C LYS A 114 -5.32 4.71 -6.84
N ALA A 115 -6.47 5.38 -6.92
CA ALA A 115 -7.75 4.74 -7.17
C ALA A 115 -7.68 3.68 -8.29
N GLY A 116 -8.13 2.46 -7.99
CA GLY A 116 -8.05 1.29 -8.86
C GLY A 116 -6.87 0.36 -8.57
N ASP A 117 -5.87 0.79 -7.81
CA ASP A 117 -4.70 -0.02 -7.52
C ASP A 117 -4.91 -0.93 -6.31
N LEU A 118 -4.80 -2.24 -6.53
CA LEU A 118 -4.71 -3.26 -5.49
C LEU A 118 -3.25 -3.69 -5.35
N ILE A 119 -2.64 -3.41 -4.21
CA ILE A 119 -1.28 -3.85 -3.86
C ILE A 119 -1.32 -4.89 -2.75
N VAL A 120 -0.44 -5.87 -2.83
CA VAL A 120 -0.17 -6.80 -1.74
C VAL A 120 1.30 -6.89 -1.44
N LEU A 121 1.62 -6.60 -0.19
CA LEU A 121 2.94 -6.74 0.40
C LEU A 121 3.04 -8.11 1.07
N PRO A 122 4.09 -8.90 0.79
CA PRO A 122 4.24 -10.22 1.38
C PRO A 122 4.56 -10.15 2.87
N ALA A 123 4.19 -11.21 3.60
CA ALA A 123 4.56 -11.34 5.00
C ALA A 123 6.08 -11.21 5.21
N GLY A 124 6.48 -10.45 6.23
CA GLY A 124 7.88 -10.26 6.61
C GLY A 124 8.65 -9.21 5.81
N ILE A 125 8.04 -8.54 4.81
CA ILE A 125 8.73 -7.42 4.13
C ILE A 125 8.73 -6.17 5.01
N TYR A 126 9.89 -5.53 5.14
CA TYR A 126 9.98 -4.20 5.74
C TYR A 126 9.33 -3.18 4.82
N HIS A 127 8.35 -2.47 5.37
CA HIS A 127 7.60 -1.47 4.64
C HIS A 127 7.13 -0.34 5.54
N ARG A 128 6.66 0.73 4.91
CA ARG A 128 5.99 1.86 5.53
C ARG A 128 5.03 2.52 4.55
N PHE A 129 4.07 3.28 5.07
CA PHE A 129 3.09 4.00 4.29
C PHE A 129 3.10 5.49 4.64
N THR A 130 2.93 6.34 3.63
CA THR A 130 2.64 7.76 3.81
C THR A 130 1.63 8.22 2.76
N LEU A 131 0.80 9.19 3.11
CA LEU A 131 0.04 9.94 2.12
C LEU A 131 1.00 10.70 1.19
N ASP A 132 0.51 11.05 0.01
CA ASP A 132 1.16 12.05 -0.82
C ASP A 132 0.65 13.46 -0.44
N THR A 133 1.01 14.47 -1.24
CA THR A 133 0.62 15.86 -0.99
C THR A 133 -0.89 16.13 -1.06
N SER A 134 -1.69 15.20 -1.58
CA SER A 134 -3.17 15.30 -1.57
C SER A 134 -3.77 15.09 -0.19
N ASN A 135 -3.04 14.42 0.73
CA ASN A 135 -3.48 14.09 2.09
C ASN A 135 -4.82 13.34 2.16
N TYR A 136 -5.12 12.54 1.14
CA TYR A 136 -6.34 11.75 1.11
C TYR A 136 -6.12 10.38 0.48
N ILE A 137 -6.53 9.34 1.18
CA ILE A 137 -6.70 8.01 0.59
C ILE A 137 -7.89 7.30 1.23
N LYS A 138 -8.62 6.54 0.45
CA LYS A 138 -9.63 5.59 0.90
C LYS A 138 -9.24 4.21 0.41
N VAL A 139 -9.01 3.28 1.32
CA VAL A 139 -8.56 1.94 1.00
C VAL A 139 -9.50 0.87 1.55
N TYR A 140 -9.74 -0.15 0.75
CA TYR A 140 -10.39 -1.38 1.16
C TYR A 140 -9.30 -2.37 1.61
N ILE A 141 -9.34 -2.71 2.88
CA ILE A 141 -8.39 -3.60 3.56
C ILE A 141 -8.92 -5.02 3.46
N HIS A 142 -8.06 -5.96 3.10
CA HIS A 142 -8.37 -7.38 3.16
C HIS A 142 -7.38 -8.07 4.11
N THR A 143 -7.86 -9.03 4.90
CA THR A 143 -6.98 -9.89 5.70
C THR A 143 -7.38 -11.35 5.56
N ARG A 144 -6.38 -12.24 5.71
CA ARG A 144 -6.64 -13.68 5.87
C ARG A 144 -7.07 -13.93 7.30
N PHE A 145 -8.15 -14.69 7.49
CA PHE A 145 -8.51 -15.20 8.80
C PHE A 145 -8.12 -16.68 8.84
N PHE A 146 -7.15 -17.06 9.65
CA PHE A 146 -6.89 -18.46 9.95
C PHE A 146 -7.84 -18.88 11.08
N MET A 147 -8.83 -19.73 10.78
CA MET A 147 -9.50 -20.48 11.85
C MET A 147 -8.48 -21.45 12.43
N HIS A 148 -8.06 -21.22 13.67
CA HIS A 148 -7.37 -22.22 14.50
C HIS A 148 -8.39 -23.19 15.10
#